data_AF-A0A5P2BZX3-F1
#
_entry.id   AF-A0A5P2BZX3-F1
#
_cell.length_a   1.000
_cell.length_b   1.000
_cell.length_c   1.000
_cell.angle_alpha   90.00
_cell.angle_beta   90.00
_cell.angle_gamma   90.00
#
_symmetry.space_group_name_H-M   'P 1'
#
loop_
_entity.id
_entity.type
_entity.pdbx_description
1 polymer ?
#
loop_
_entity_poly.entity_id
_entity_poly.type
_entity_poly.pdbx_seq_one_letter_code
_entity_poly.pdbx_strand_id
1 'polypeptide(L)'
;MQFKKAVMDSPADIPADSVKPSMEVALGGADKGTVHVEGPTNKEPIKSGDPMTIPDLTGTYKPGADGKSTLSPGVLTVKALGTMTTCTPAKAEVSLELDTSAQPGGAAGGSSGAAGGSPGTAGGSSATGGSASGGGLAETGADDNGTLRALGLVAGTVILLGGAVFTFLPGHRRRLR
;
A
#
# COMPACT_ATOMS: atom_id res chain seq x y z
N MET A 1 -13.58 -7.19 -13.04
CA MET A 1 -13.98 -8.56 -12.67
C MET A 1 -15.39 -8.81 -13.14
N GLN A 2 -15.69 -9.99 -13.68
CA GLN A 2 -17.02 -10.32 -14.20
C GLN A 2 -17.57 -11.60 -13.57
N PHE A 3 -18.86 -11.61 -13.25
CA PHE A 3 -19.58 -12.78 -12.78
C PHE A 3 -20.52 -13.27 -13.87
N LYS A 4 -20.23 -14.46 -14.43
CA LYS A 4 -21.04 -15.02 -15.53
C LYS A 4 -22.34 -15.70 -15.05
N LYS A 5 -22.50 -15.88 -13.74
CA LYS A 5 -23.64 -16.56 -13.13
C LYS A 5 -24.13 -15.77 -11.92
N ALA A 6 -25.42 -15.93 -11.62
CA ALA A 6 -25.97 -15.50 -10.35
C ALA A 6 -25.20 -16.17 -9.20
N VAL A 7 -24.94 -15.40 -8.15
CA VAL A 7 -24.09 -15.86 -7.05
C VAL A 7 -24.94 -16.53 -5.98
N MET A 8 -26.20 -16.07 -5.83
CA MET A 8 -27.24 -16.59 -4.94
C MET A 8 -28.62 -16.18 -5.48
N ASP A 9 -29.69 -16.81 -4.98
CA ASP A 9 -31.05 -16.31 -5.13
C ASP A 9 -31.38 -15.33 -3.99
N SER A 10 -32.24 -14.35 -4.26
CA SER A 10 -32.60 -13.34 -3.27
C SER A 10 -33.47 -13.93 -2.15
N PRO A 11 -33.16 -13.72 -0.87
CA PRO A 11 -33.98 -14.22 0.24
C PRO A 11 -35.23 -13.37 0.50
N ALA A 12 -35.35 -12.20 -0.13
CA ALA A 12 -36.44 -11.25 0.08
C ALA A 12 -36.67 -10.36 -1.16
N ASP A 13 -37.74 -9.58 -1.14
CA ASP A 13 -37.95 -8.53 -2.12
C ASP A 13 -36.96 -7.38 -1.87
N ILE A 14 -36.12 -7.09 -2.86
CA ILE A 14 -35.12 -6.03 -2.82
C ILE A 14 -35.49 -4.96 -3.86
N PRO A 15 -35.64 -3.68 -3.47
CA PRO A 15 -35.92 -2.62 -4.42
C PRO A 15 -34.74 -2.38 -5.38
N ALA A 16 -35.00 -1.62 -6.44
CA ALA A 16 -33.94 -1.08 -7.28
C ALA A 16 -32.94 -0.27 -6.42
N ASP A 17 -31.71 -0.14 -6.93
CA ASP A 17 -30.64 0.66 -6.36
C ASP A 17 -30.23 0.31 -4.92
N SER A 18 -30.47 -0.95 -4.51
CA SER A 18 -30.33 -1.37 -3.11
C SER A 18 -29.25 -2.41 -2.87
N VAL A 19 -28.73 -3.06 -3.92
CA VAL A 19 -27.68 -4.08 -3.87
C VAL A 19 -26.39 -3.48 -4.39
N LYS A 20 -25.41 -3.21 -3.52
CA LYS A 20 -24.09 -2.72 -3.90
C LYS A 20 -23.02 -3.81 -3.72
N PRO A 21 -22.44 -4.34 -4.80
CA PRO A 21 -21.37 -5.31 -4.73
C PRO A 21 -19.97 -4.68 -4.74
N SER A 22 -19.04 -5.27 -3.98
CA SER A 22 -17.63 -4.93 -3.98
C SER A 22 -16.77 -6.17 -3.76
N MET A 23 -15.51 -6.16 -4.18
CA MET A 23 -14.58 -7.27 -3.96
C MET A 23 -13.16 -6.75 -3.72
N GLU A 24 -12.42 -7.45 -2.87
CA GLU A 24 -10.97 -7.31 -2.78
C GLU A 24 -10.31 -8.35 -3.70
N VAL A 25 -9.73 -7.92 -4.82
CA VAL A 25 -8.98 -8.81 -5.73
C VAL A 25 -7.57 -9.00 -5.17
N ALA A 26 -7.15 -10.25 -4.99
CA ALA A 26 -5.83 -10.55 -4.45
C ALA A 26 -4.75 -10.44 -5.53
N LEU A 27 -3.64 -9.76 -5.20
CA LEU A 27 -2.45 -9.64 -6.06
C LEU A 27 -1.37 -10.64 -5.64
N GLY A 28 -0.76 -11.30 -6.63
CA GLY A 28 0.38 -12.21 -6.46
C GLY A 28 1.42 -12.05 -7.57
N GLY A 29 2.36 -13.01 -7.64
CA GLY A 29 3.45 -12.98 -8.63
C GLY A 29 4.52 -11.95 -8.26
N ALA A 30 4.77 -10.98 -9.13
CA ALA A 30 5.66 -9.85 -8.88
C ALA A 30 5.06 -8.86 -7.86
N ASP A 31 3.77 -8.50 -8.00
CA ASP A 31 3.06 -7.65 -7.05
C ASP A 31 2.50 -8.42 -5.83
N LYS A 32 2.05 -7.65 -4.83
CA LYS A 32 1.39 -8.12 -3.59
C LYS A 32 0.32 -7.10 -3.18
N GLY A 33 -0.64 -7.54 -2.35
CA GLY A 33 -1.69 -6.67 -1.80
C GLY A 33 -3.07 -7.00 -2.38
N THR A 34 -3.97 -6.02 -2.36
CA THR A 34 -5.32 -6.16 -2.91
C THR A 34 -5.71 -4.97 -3.78
N VAL A 35 -6.62 -5.21 -4.73
CA VAL A 35 -7.26 -4.18 -5.54
C VAL A 35 -8.75 -4.20 -5.23
N HIS A 36 -9.24 -3.09 -4.69
CA HIS A 36 -10.66 -2.90 -4.47
C HIS A 36 -11.38 -2.69 -5.80
N VAL A 37 -12.46 -3.44 -6.02
CA VAL A 37 -13.35 -3.27 -7.16
C VAL A 37 -14.79 -3.14 -6.69
N GLU A 38 -15.56 -2.25 -7.30
CA GLU A 38 -16.98 -2.04 -7.01
C GLU A 38 -17.82 -2.12 -8.29
N GLY A 39 -19.06 -2.58 -8.14
CA GLY A 39 -20.06 -2.59 -9.20
C GLY A 39 -21.17 -1.57 -8.95
N PRO A 40 -21.93 -1.21 -10.01
CA PRO A 40 -23.14 -0.41 -9.84
C PRO A 40 -24.20 -1.19 -9.05
N THR A 41 -25.22 -0.46 -8.60
CA THR A 41 -26.37 -1.06 -7.94
C THR A 41 -27.27 -1.82 -8.92
N ASN A 42 -28.14 -2.70 -8.40
CA ASN A 42 -29.15 -3.37 -9.21
C ASN A 42 -30.12 -2.34 -9.82
N LYS A 43 -30.29 -2.37 -11.14
CA LYS A 43 -31.14 -1.41 -11.85
C LYS A 43 -32.63 -1.64 -11.64
N GLU A 44 -33.01 -2.91 -11.49
CA GLU A 44 -34.40 -3.34 -11.34
C GLU A 44 -34.61 -3.95 -9.96
N PRO A 45 -35.83 -3.88 -9.42
CA PRO A 45 -36.20 -4.63 -8.22
C PRO A 45 -35.96 -6.14 -8.43
N ILE A 46 -35.50 -6.82 -7.38
CA ILE A 46 -35.26 -8.26 -7.36
C ILE A 46 -36.30 -8.89 -6.44
N LYS A 47 -37.10 -9.84 -6.92
CA LYS A 47 -38.07 -10.53 -6.07
C LYS A 47 -37.42 -11.62 -5.23
N SER A 48 -38.09 -11.98 -4.14
CA SER A 48 -37.71 -13.15 -3.37
C SER A 48 -37.67 -14.39 -4.28
N GLY A 49 -36.56 -15.13 -4.23
CA GLY A 49 -36.30 -16.30 -5.08
C GLY A 49 -35.73 -15.98 -6.46
N ASP A 50 -35.65 -14.71 -6.87
CA ASP A 50 -35.04 -14.34 -8.14
C ASP A 50 -33.50 -14.42 -8.06
N PRO A 51 -32.83 -14.77 -9.17
CA PRO A 51 -31.38 -14.86 -9.21
C PRO A 51 -30.74 -13.47 -9.06
N MET A 52 -29.87 -13.31 -8.06
CA MET A 52 -29.06 -12.11 -7.89
C MET A 52 -27.82 -12.17 -8.78
N THR A 53 -27.87 -11.40 -9.87
CA THR A 53 -26.71 -11.21 -10.75
C THR A 53 -25.84 -10.06 -10.26
N ILE A 54 -24.52 -10.26 -10.32
CA ILE A 54 -23.55 -9.24 -9.95
C ILE A 54 -23.06 -8.58 -11.24
N PRO A 55 -23.28 -7.26 -11.42
CA PRO A 55 -22.73 -6.54 -12.57
C PRO A 55 -21.20 -6.53 -12.53
N ASP A 56 -20.60 -6.10 -13.63
CA ASP A 56 -19.15 -5.97 -13.73
C ASP A 56 -18.58 -5.06 -12.63
N LEU A 57 -17.61 -5.59 -11.90
CA LEU A 57 -16.89 -4.84 -10.88
C LEU A 57 -15.66 -4.18 -11.51
N THR A 58 -15.51 -2.89 -11.25
CA THR A 58 -14.43 -2.05 -11.76
C THR A 58 -13.61 -1.48 -10.62
N GLY A 59 -12.31 -1.31 -10.85
CA GLY A 59 -11.39 -0.72 -9.90
C GLY A 59 -10.07 -0.42 -10.59
N THR A 60 -9.22 0.36 -9.94
CA THR A 60 -7.94 0.80 -10.51
C THR A 60 -6.81 -0.01 -9.92
N TYR A 61 -6.07 -0.69 -10.80
CA TYR A 61 -4.83 -1.38 -10.44
C TYR A 61 -3.64 -0.55 -10.90
N LYS A 62 -2.70 -0.33 -9.97
CA LYS A 62 -1.44 0.34 -10.20
C LYS A 62 -0.30 -0.61 -9.82
N PRO A 63 0.51 -1.09 -10.78
CA PRO A 63 1.58 -2.03 -10.45
C PRO A 63 2.67 -1.40 -9.57
N GLY A 64 3.16 -2.15 -8.59
CA GLY A 64 4.27 -1.75 -7.71
C GLY A 64 5.59 -2.41 -8.04
N ALA A 65 5.59 -3.47 -8.84
CA ALA A 65 6.77 -4.22 -9.25
C ALA A 65 6.81 -4.48 -10.76
N ASP A 66 8.02 -4.62 -11.28
CA ASP A 66 8.26 -5.14 -12.62
C ASP A 66 8.13 -6.67 -12.63
N GLY A 67 7.56 -7.23 -13.71
CA GLY A 67 7.49 -8.67 -13.93
C GLY A 67 6.06 -9.21 -14.05
N LYS A 68 5.87 -10.50 -13.76
CA LYS A 68 4.56 -11.17 -13.90
C LYS A 68 3.72 -11.03 -12.64
N SER A 69 2.69 -10.20 -12.67
CA SER A 69 1.71 -10.07 -11.58
C SER A 69 0.46 -10.89 -11.85
N THR A 70 -0.10 -11.49 -10.81
CA THR A 70 -1.28 -12.35 -10.89
C THR A 70 -2.45 -11.73 -10.13
N LEU A 71 -3.66 -11.85 -10.68
CA LEU A 71 -4.90 -11.37 -10.07
C LEU A 71 -5.82 -12.56 -9.81
N SER A 72 -6.18 -12.76 -8.55
CA SER A 72 -7.06 -13.83 -8.11
C SER A 72 -8.32 -13.26 -7.45
N PRO A 73 -9.49 -13.91 -7.62
CA PRO A 73 -10.70 -13.48 -6.92
C PRO A 73 -10.50 -13.57 -5.41
N GLY A 74 -10.83 -12.50 -4.68
CA GLY A 74 -10.89 -12.56 -3.21
C GLY A 74 -12.32 -12.56 -2.71
N VAL A 75 -12.56 -11.90 -1.58
CA VAL A 75 -13.87 -11.92 -0.93
C VAL A 75 -14.83 -10.97 -1.64
N LEU A 76 -15.95 -11.51 -2.14
CA LEU A 76 -17.07 -10.69 -2.62
C LEU A 76 -17.89 -10.24 -1.42
N THR A 77 -18.17 -8.94 -1.34
CA THR A 77 -19.07 -8.33 -0.36
C THR A 77 -20.28 -7.78 -1.10
N VAL A 78 -21.47 -8.16 -0.64
CA VAL A 78 -22.74 -7.65 -1.16
C VAL A 78 -23.43 -6.90 -0.04
N LYS A 79 -23.64 -5.60 -0.22
CA LYS A 79 -24.40 -4.76 0.72
C LYS A 79 -25.82 -4.63 0.17
N ALA A 80 -26.80 -5.06 0.94
CA ALA A 80 -28.21 -4.93 0.57
C ALA A 80 -29.05 -4.57 1.80
N LEU A 81 -29.92 -3.57 1.66
CA LEU A 81 -30.86 -3.14 2.72
C LEU A 81 -30.19 -2.92 4.10
N GLY A 82 -28.97 -2.37 4.11
CA GLY A 82 -28.19 -2.13 5.33
C GLY A 82 -27.50 -3.36 5.93
N THR A 83 -27.67 -4.55 5.34
CA THR A 83 -26.96 -5.78 5.73
C THR A 83 -25.76 -6.02 4.80
N MET A 84 -24.72 -6.63 5.33
CA MET A 84 -23.55 -7.06 4.55
C MET A 84 -23.43 -8.57 4.53
N THR A 85 -23.34 -9.13 3.32
CA THR A 85 -23.10 -10.55 3.09
C THR A 85 -21.73 -10.71 2.42
N THR A 86 -20.92 -11.62 2.95
CA THR A 86 -19.59 -11.91 2.41
C THR A 86 -19.56 -13.32 1.81
N CYS A 87 -19.13 -13.42 0.56
CA CYS A 87 -18.93 -14.67 -0.14
C CYS A 87 -17.42 -14.89 -0.34
N THR A 88 -16.85 -15.79 0.45
CA THR A 88 -15.44 -16.17 0.35
C THR A 88 -15.29 -17.38 -0.57
N PRO A 89 -14.45 -17.30 -1.62
CA PRO A 89 -14.23 -18.44 -2.50
C PRO A 89 -13.50 -19.57 -1.75
N ALA A 90 -14.00 -20.80 -1.88
CA ALA A 90 -13.34 -21.98 -1.29
C ALA A 90 -11.98 -22.29 -1.95
N LYS A 91 -11.83 -21.91 -3.22
CA LYS A 91 -10.59 -21.94 -3.98
C LYS A 91 -10.50 -20.68 -4.82
N ALA A 92 -9.38 -19.97 -4.74
CA ALA A 92 -9.09 -18.79 -5.52
C ALA A 92 -7.94 -19.10 -6.50
N GLU A 93 -8.28 -19.45 -7.73
CA GLU A 93 -7.31 -19.65 -8.80
C GLU A 93 -6.95 -18.31 -9.45
N VAL A 94 -5.76 -18.25 -10.06
CA VAL A 94 -5.32 -17.07 -10.81
C VAL A 94 -6.26 -16.89 -12.01
N SER A 95 -6.94 -15.75 -12.03
CA SER A 95 -7.91 -15.41 -13.07
C SER A 95 -7.30 -14.61 -14.22
N LEU A 96 -6.17 -13.93 -13.96
CA LEU A 96 -5.47 -13.10 -14.92
C LEU A 96 -4.00 -12.97 -14.53
N GLU A 97 -3.11 -13.02 -15.52
CA GLU A 97 -1.69 -12.69 -15.39
C GLU A 97 -1.38 -11.48 -16.25
N LEU A 98 -0.55 -10.57 -15.74
CA LEU A 98 -0.14 -9.35 -16.42
C LEU A 98 1.38 -9.21 -16.32
N ASP A 99 2.03 -8.86 -17.42
CA ASP A 99 3.40 -8.34 -17.39
C ASP A 99 3.35 -6.86 -17.04
N THR A 100 3.92 -6.49 -15.90
CA THR A 100 3.83 -5.16 -15.31
C THR A 100 5.16 -4.43 -15.30
N SER A 101 5.08 -3.10 -15.27
CA SER A 101 6.20 -2.23 -14.93
C SER A 101 5.82 -1.38 -13.73
N ALA A 102 6.73 -1.27 -12.77
CA ALA A 102 6.50 -0.57 -11.52
C ALA A 102 6.10 0.90 -11.77
N GLN A 103 5.06 1.37 -11.08
CA GLN A 103 4.58 2.73 -11.14
C GLN A 103 4.76 3.44 -9.79
N PRO A 104 5.11 4.74 -9.76
CA PRO A 104 5.25 5.50 -8.52
C PRO A 104 3.99 5.41 -7.65
N GLY A 105 4.11 4.98 -6.39
CA GLY A 105 2.96 4.78 -5.49
C GLY A 105 2.36 3.38 -5.49
N GLY A 106 2.80 2.48 -6.38
CA GLY A 106 2.62 1.03 -6.33
C GLY A 106 1.19 0.49 -6.14
N ALA A 107 1.11 -0.83 -5.96
CA ALA A 107 -0.15 -1.50 -5.65
C ALA A 107 -0.59 -1.17 -4.22
N ALA A 108 -1.88 -0.88 -4.02
CA ALA A 108 -2.43 -0.58 -2.71
C ALA A 108 -2.16 -1.77 -1.74
N GLY A 109 -1.57 -1.46 -0.58
CA GLY A 109 -1.16 -2.47 0.42
C GLY A 109 0.24 -3.06 0.22
N GLY A 110 0.94 -2.72 -0.88
CA GLY A 110 2.36 -3.03 -1.06
C GLY A 110 3.22 -1.87 -0.56
N SER A 111 3.82 -2.00 0.62
CA SER A 111 4.92 -1.11 1.01
C SER A 111 6.00 -1.17 -0.07
N SER A 112 6.30 -0.05 -0.70
CA SER A 112 7.35 0.09 -1.71
C SER A 112 8.70 -0.32 -1.12
N GLY A 113 9.07 -1.60 -1.28
CA GLY A 113 10.44 -2.05 -1.11
C GLY A 113 11.26 -1.43 -2.22
N ALA A 114 12.01 -0.39 -1.89
CA ALA A 114 12.95 0.24 -2.81
C ALA A 114 13.88 -0.82 -3.40
N ALA A 115 13.73 -1.11 -4.69
CA ALA A 115 14.76 -1.74 -5.49
C ALA A 115 15.86 -0.71 -5.74
N GLY A 116 16.62 -0.39 -4.68
CA GLY A 116 17.90 0.30 -4.76
C GLY A 116 18.98 -0.71 -5.10
N GLY A 117 19.60 -0.57 -6.27
CA GLY A 117 20.58 -1.52 -6.79
C GLY A 117 21.80 -1.73 -5.90
N SER A 118 22.38 -2.92 -6.02
CA SER A 118 23.77 -3.22 -5.65
C SER A 118 24.34 -4.14 -6.75
N PRO A 119 25.64 -4.06 -7.09
CA PRO A 119 26.67 -4.53 -6.18
C PRO A 119 27.92 -3.62 -6.11
N GLY A 120 28.49 -3.47 -4.91
CA GLY A 120 29.74 -2.75 -4.69
C GLY A 120 30.40 -3.12 -3.37
N THR A 121 31.13 -4.24 -3.40
CA THR A 121 31.96 -4.86 -2.36
C THR A 121 32.93 -3.90 -1.67
N ALA A 122 33.01 -3.92 -0.32
CA ALA A 122 34.22 -4.30 0.46
C ALA A 122 34.24 -3.74 1.89
N GLY A 123 34.36 -4.66 2.87
CA GLY A 123 35.03 -4.48 4.17
C GLY A 123 34.24 -3.73 5.26
N GLY A 124 34.02 -4.25 6.46
CA GLY A 124 34.43 -5.49 7.11
C GLY A 124 33.99 -5.47 8.57
N SER A 125 33.84 -6.67 9.15
CA SER A 125 33.97 -6.98 10.59
C SER A 125 32.84 -6.47 11.51
N SER A 126 31.90 -7.35 11.93
CA SER A 126 31.85 -8.04 13.24
C SER A 126 31.55 -7.09 14.43
N ALA A 127 30.58 -7.29 15.34
CA ALA A 127 29.95 -8.50 15.82
C ALA A 127 28.67 -8.19 16.66
N THR A 128 27.71 -9.12 16.61
CA THR A 128 26.89 -9.72 17.71
C THR A 128 26.04 -8.88 18.68
N GLY A 129 24.74 -9.26 18.74
CA GLY A 129 23.89 -9.32 19.94
C GLY A 129 23.01 -8.08 20.18
N GLY A 130 21.70 -8.14 20.44
CA GLY A 130 20.77 -9.24 20.68
C GLY A 130 19.34 -8.66 20.81
N SER A 131 18.34 -9.51 20.64
CA SER A 131 16.90 -9.20 20.68
C SER A 131 16.39 -8.82 22.08
N ALA A 132 15.51 -7.80 22.18
CA ALA A 132 14.42 -7.64 23.16
C ALA A 132 13.63 -6.36 22.80
N SER A 133 12.37 -6.44 22.36
CA SER A 133 11.13 -6.46 23.16
C SER A 133 10.85 -5.18 23.97
N GLY A 134 9.77 -4.49 23.58
CA GLY A 134 8.88 -3.74 24.47
C GLY A 134 9.23 -2.28 24.78
N GLY A 135 8.20 -1.42 24.75
CA GLY A 135 8.17 -0.15 25.47
C GLY A 135 8.01 1.07 24.58
N GLY A 136 6.79 1.61 24.54
CA GLY A 136 6.40 2.70 23.64
C GLY A 136 6.85 4.09 24.07
N LEU A 137 6.65 5.03 23.16
CA LEU A 137 6.39 6.44 23.47
C LEU A 137 5.41 7.00 22.42
N ALA A 138 4.50 7.83 22.92
CA ALA A 138 3.27 8.25 22.30
C ALA A 138 3.43 9.12 21.05
N GLU A 139 2.48 8.94 20.14
CA GLU A 139 1.92 9.95 19.25
C GLU A 139 1.70 11.29 20.00
N THR A 140 2.15 12.42 19.44
CA THR A 140 1.44 13.72 19.43
C THR A 140 2.35 14.81 18.83
N GLY A 141 2.01 15.31 17.64
CA GLY A 141 2.68 16.49 17.09
C GLY A 141 2.35 16.82 15.64
N ALA A 142 1.25 17.55 15.46
CA ALA A 142 0.77 18.34 14.31
C ALA A 142 1.61 18.36 13.00
N ASP A 143 0.90 17.99 11.92
CA ASP A 143 1.28 17.91 10.50
C ASP A 143 1.66 19.24 9.80
N ASP A 144 2.41 20.17 10.42
CA ASP A 144 2.71 21.47 9.78
C ASP A 144 4.13 22.00 10.06
N ASN A 145 5.19 21.18 9.98
CA ASN A 145 6.55 21.68 10.26
C ASN A 145 7.66 21.16 9.31
N GLY A 146 7.32 20.79 8.07
CA GLY A 146 8.30 20.35 7.06
C GLY A 146 9.38 21.40 6.74
N THR A 147 9.03 22.68 6.84
CA THR A 147 9.94 23.82 6.58
C THR A 147 10.87 24.13 7.75
N LEU A 148 10.46 23.86 8.99
CA LEU A 148 11.28 24.09 10.20
C LEU A 148 12.39 23.04 10.36
N ARG A 149 12.15 21.79 9.93
CA ARG A 149 13.22 20.77 9.87
C ARG A 149 14.30 21.10 8.84
N ALA A 150 13.96 21.79 7.76
CA ALA A 150 14.92 22.19 6.73
C ALA A 150 15.89 23.28 7.24
N LEU A 151 15.41 24.25 8.05
CA LEU A 151 16.31 25.26 8.63
C LEU A 151 17.18 24.71 9.77
N GLY A 152 16.67 23.77 10.57
CA GLY A 152 17.44 23.15 11.67
C GLY A 152 18.65 22.34 11.17
N LEU A 153 18.53 21.69 10.01
CA LEU A 153 19.60 20.90 9.41
C LEU A 153 20.69 21.76 8.75
N VAL A 154 20.34 22.94 8.24
CA VAL A 154 21.30 23.88 7.63
C VAL A 154 22.08 24.68 8.69
N ALA A 155 21.46 25.06 9.81
CA ALA A 155 22.17 25.75 10.89
C ALA A 155 23.19 24.84 11.62
N GLY A 156 22.88 23.54 11.76
CA GLY A 156 23.75 22.57 12.43
C GLY A 156 25.07 22.30 11.68
N THR A 157 25.06 22.32 10.35
CA THR A 157 26.26 22.04 9.53
C THR A 157 27.25 23.20 9.52
N VAL A 158 26.77 24.45 9.58
CA VAL A 158 27.64 25.64 9.66
C VAL A 158 28.35 25.73 11.00
N ILE A 159 27.70 25.36 12.11
CA ILE A 159 28.33 25.35 13.45
C ILE A 159 29.41 24.25 13.55
N LEU A 160 29.17 23.06 13.00
CA LEU A 160 30.15 21.96 13.01
C LEU A 160 31.36 22.23 12.11
N LEU A 161 31.19 22.92 10.98
CA LEU A 161 32.31 23.35 10.13
C LEU A 161 33.06 24.57 10.71
N GLY A 162 32.37 25.50 11.36
CA GLY A 162 32.99 26.66 12.01
C GLY A 162 33.80 26.31 13.27
N GLY A 163 33.35 25.32 14.05
CA GLY A 163 34.07 24.84 15.23
C GLY A 163 35.41 24.17 14.90
N ALA A 164 35.47 23.42 13.79
CA ALA A 164 36.68 22.70 13.39
C ALA A 164 37.84 23.62 12.97
N VAL A 165 37.56 24.80 12.43
CA VAL A 165 38.60 25.76 12.01
C VAL A 165 39.18 26.53 13.21
N PHE A 166 38.38 26.77 14.25
CA PHE A 166 38.82 27.55 15.42
C PHE A 166 39.63 26.72 16.45
N THR A 167 39.40 25.41 16.53
CA THR A 167 40.13 24.53 17.47
C THR A 167 41.42 23.94 16.91
N PHE A 168 41.65 24.00 15.59
CA PHE A 168 42.80 23.34 14.95
C PHE A 168 43.88 24.28 14.39
N LEU A 169 43.77 25.60 14.59
CA LEU A 169 44.81 26.55 14.18
C LEU A 169 45.36 27.40 15.33
N PRO A 170 46.09 26.80 16.31
CA PRO A 170 46.86 27.58 17.27
C PRO A 170 48.16 28.08 16.60
N GLY A 171 48.15 29.35 16.21
CA GLY A 171 49.32 30.21 16.32
C GLY A 171 50.48 30.02 15.34
N HIS A 172 50.36 30.59 14.14
CA HIS A 172 51.53 31.19 13.47
C HIS A 172 51.51 32.71 13.67
N ARG A 173 51.74 33.15 14.92
CA ARG A 173 52.17 34.53 15.17
C ARG A 173 53.59 34.69 14.63
N ARG A 174 53.68 35.38 13.50
CA ARG A 174 54.88 36.05 13.01
C ARG A 174 55.57 36.79 14.16
N ARG A 175 56.80 36.41 14.53
CA ARG A 175 57.77 37.36 15.09
C ARG A 175 58.58 37.90 13.90
N LEU A 176 58.25 39.13 13.53
CA LEU A 176 59.09 40.00 12.71
C LEU A 176 60.27 40.47 13.56
N ARG A 177 61.45 40.41 12.93
CA ARG A 177 62.70 41.16 13.18
C ARG A 177 63.34 41.10 14.56
#